data_AF-A0A3C0W775-F1
#
_entry.id   AF-A0A3C0W775-F1
#
_cell.length_a   1.000
_cell.length_b   1.000
_cell.length_c   1.000
_cell.angle_alpha   90.00
_cell.angle_beta   90.00
_cell.angle_gamma   90.00
#
_symmetry.space_group_name_H-M   'P 1'
#
loop_
_entity.id
_entity.type
_entity.pdbx_description
1 polymer ?
#
loop_
_entity_poly.entity_id
_entity_poly.type
_entity_poly.pdbx_seq_one_letter_code
_entity_poly.pdbx_strand_id
1 'polypeptide(L)' 'RNKMLGLWAAEKMGLSPESAEQYAAAVVRADMEQPGEEDVFRKVAGDFKASGMTVSEGELRSKMDELASIAREQIRAGE' A
#
# COMPACT_ATOMS: atom_id res chain seq x y z
N ARG A 1 -3.35 -0.16 -8.20
CA ARG A 1 -3.79 -0.17 -6.78
C ARG A 1 -2.62 -0.38 -5.82
N ASN A 2 -1.97 -1.54 -5.82
CA ASN A 2 -1.00 -1.91 -4.77
C ASN A 2 0.26 -1.02 -4.74
N LYS A 3 0.69 -0.49 -5.90
CA LYS A 3 1.75 0.52 -5.96
C LYS A 3 1.40 1.78 -5.15
N MET A 4 0.18 2.29 -5.30
CA MET A 4 -0.26 3.50 -4.58
C MET A 4 -0.36 3.24 -3.08
N LEU A 5 -0.83 2.04 -2.68
CA LEU A 5 -0.89 1.64 -1.28
C LEU A 5 0.51 1.60 -0.65
N GLY A 6 1.48 1.04 -1.37
CA GLY A 6 2.86 1.01 -0.90
C GLY A 6 3.47 2.40 -0.77
N LEU A 7 3.24 3.31 -1.73
CA LEU A 7 3.71 4.70 -1.64
C LEU A 7 3.10 5.43 -0.43
N TRP A 8 1.79 5.29 -0.24
CA TRP A 8 1.09 5.87 0.91
C TRP A 8 1.64 5.34 2.24
N ALA A 9 1.85 4.02 2.35
CA ALA A 9 2.38 3.41 3.55
C ALA A 9 3.84 3.84 3.81
N ALA A 10 4.66 3.94 2.77
CA ALA A 10 6.02 4.43 2.87
C ALA A 10 6.11 5.89 3.33
N GLU A 11 5.28 6.76 2.76
CA GLU A 11 5.20 8.17 3.16
C GLU A 11 4.80 8.29 4.62
N LYS A 12 3.79 7.52 5.04
CA LYS A 12 3.36 7.43 6.43
C LYS A 12 4.52 7.00 7.35
N MET A 13 5.28 5.99 6.95
CA MET A 13 6.46 5.51 7.69
C MET A 13 7.65 6.49 7.68
N GLY A 14 7.53 7.63 6.99
CA GLY A 14 8.61 8.62 6.90
C GLY A 14 9.78 8.17 6.02
N LEU A 15 9.53 7.23 5.10
CA LEU A 15 10.55 6.77 4.16
C LEU A 15 10.86 7.86 3.12
N SER A 16 12.14 7.99 2.76
CA SER A 16 12.58 8.85 1.66
C SER A 16 11.89 8.47 0.34
N PRO A 17 11.75 9.40 -0.62
CA PRO A 17 11.09 9.13 -1.90
C PRO A 17 11.63 7.88 -2.63
N GLU A 18 12.95 7.69 -2.62
CA GLU A 18 13.61 6.54 -3.23
C GLU A 18 13.24 5.21 -2.52
N SER A 19 13.24 5.21 -1.19
CA SER A 19 12.81 4.07 -0.38
C SER A 19 11.30 3.80 -0.53
N ALA A 20 10.49 4.84 -0.73
CA ALA A 20 9.06 4.72 -0.94
C ALA A 20 8.74 4.02 -2.27
N GLU A 21 9.47 4.34 -3.35
CA GLU A 21 9.31 3.64 -4.62
C GLU A 21 9.72 2.17 -4.53
N GLN A 22 10.83 1.87 -3.85
CA GLN A 22 11.26 0.49 -3.61
C GLN A 22 10.26 -0.30 -2.78
N TYR A 23 9.74 0.31 -1.70
CA TYR A 23 8.72 -0.30 -0.86
C TYR A 23 7.42 -0.53 -1.65
N ALA A 24 7.00 0.43 -2.47
CA ALA A 24 5.83 0.27 -3.32
C ALA A 24 5.99 -0.87 -4.34
N ALA A 25 7.16 -1.01 -4.95
CA ALA A 25 7.47 -2.14 -5.82
C ALA A 25 7.45 -3.47 -5.07
N ALA A 26 7.98 -3.52 -3.84
CA ALA A 26 7.95 -4.70 -2.99
C ALA A 26 6.52 -5.12 -2.60
N VAL A 27 5.64 -4.16 -2.29
CA VAL A 27 4.21 -4.41 -2.00
C VAL A 27 3.49 -4.97 -3.23
N VAL A 28 3.76 -4.43 -4.43
CA VAL A 28 3.21 -4.99 -5.68
C VAL A 28 3.70 -6.41 -5.91
N ARG A 29 5.00 -6.67 -5.69
CA ARG A 29 5.57 -8.02 -5.84
C ARG A 29 4.94 -9.02 -4.88
N ALA A 30 4.78 -8.64 -3.62
CA ALA A 30 4.17 -9.49 -2.59
C ALA A 30 2.74 -9.93 -2.97
N ASP A 31 1.95 -9.01 -3.53
CA ASP A 31 0.61 -9.29 -4.04
C ASP A 31 0.60 -10.23 -5.26
N MET A 32 1.63 -10.17 -6.11
CA MET A 32 1.77 -11.08 -7.26
C MET A 32 2.20 -12.50 -6.85
N GLU A 33 3.04 -12.62 -5.83
CA GLU A 33 3.52 -13.92 -5.33
C GLU A 33 2.45 -14.64 -4.50
N GLN A 34 1.67 -13.91 -3.72
CA GLN A 34 0.52 -14.42 -2.98
C GLN A 34 -0.68 -13.50 -3.21
N PRO A 35 -1.58 -13.85 -4.15
CA PRO A 35 -2.77 -13.04 -4.41
C PRO A 35 -3.68 -13.08 -3.20
N GLY A 36 -3.75 -11.96 -2.48
CA GLY A 36 -4.54 -11.85 -1.26
C GLY A 36 -4.48 -10.45 -0.69
N GLU A 37 -5.62 -9.76 -0.69
CA GLU A 37 -5.72 -8.43 -0.05
C GLU A 37 -5.41 -8.51 1.45
N GLU A 38 -5.69 -9.65 2.09
CA GLU A 38 -5.34 -9.89 3.49
C GLU A 38 -3.84 -10.01 3.73
N ASP A 39 -3.07 -10.60 2.82
CA ASP A 39 -1.62 -10.72 2.95
C ASP A 39 -0.94 -9.36 2.81
N VAL A 40 -1.38 -8.56 1.83
CA VAL A 40 -0.93 -7.17 1.67
C VAL A 40 -1.25 -6.35 2.91
N PHE A 41 -2.47 -6.49 3.46
CA PHE A 41 -2.88 -5.82 4.69
C PHE A 41 -1.98 -6.20 5.87
N ARG A 42 -1.76 -7.51 6.11
CA ARG A 42 -0.92 -7.99 7.22
C ARG A 42 0.52 -7.52 7.08
N LYS A 43 1.06 -7.52 5.86
CA LYS A 43 2.40 -7.01 5.58
C LYS A 43 2.51 -5.54 5.96
N VAL A 44 1.64 -4.68 5.42
CA VAL A 44 1.69 -3.23 5.64
C VAL A 44 1.42 -2.89 7.12
N ALA A 45 0.48 -3.58 7.77
CA ALA A 45 0.22 -3.42 9.20
C ALA A 45 1.44 -3.81 10.06
N GLY A 46 2.13 -4.89 9.69
CA GLY A 46 3.38 -5.31 10.32
C GLY A 46 4.50 -4.29 10.15
N ASP A 47 4.65 -3.75 8.94
CA ASP A 47 5.65 -2.73 8.61
C ASP A 47 5.39 -1.43 9.38
N PHE A 48 4.13 -0.98 9.48
CA PHE A 48 3.78 0.16 10.32
C PHE A 48 4.16 -0.05 11.77
N LYS A 49 3.85 -1.22 12.33
CA LYS A 49 4.21 -1.56 13.71
C LYS A 49 5.74 -1.57 13.91
N ALA A 50 6.48 -2.09 12.93
CA ALA A 50 7.95 -2.09 12.95
C ALA A 50 8.55 -0.69 12.85
N SER A 51 7.91 0.21 12.09
CA SER A 51 8.27 1.63 12.00
C SER A 51 7.79 2.48 13.17
N GLY A 52 7.14 1.88 14.18
CA GLY A 52 6.59 2.61 15.34
C GLY A 52 5.34 3.42 15.04
N MET A 53 4.73 3.22 13.88
CA MET A 53 3.46 3.83 13.51
C MET A 53 2.27 3.01 14.00
N THR A 54 1.26 3.71 14.48
CA THR A 54 -0.03 3.12 14.86
C THR A 54 -1.07 3.53 13.83
N VAL A 55 -1.38 2.62 12.91
CA VAL A 55 -2.50 2.76 11.96
C VAL A 55 -3.60 1.80 12.39
N SER A 56 -4.83 2.30 12.45
CA SER A 56 -5.99 1.46 12.76
C SER A 56 -6.30 0.55 11.59
N GLU A 57 -6.72 -0.69 11.87
CA GLU A 57 -7.11 -1.66 10.82
C GLU A 57 -8.17 -1.09 9.88
N GLY A 58 -9.16 -0.38 10.44
CA GLY A 58 -10.19 0.31 9.65
C GLY A 58 -9.64 1.39 8.72
N GLU A 59 -8.64 2.17 9.16
CA GLU A 59 -8.02 3.20 8.34
C GLU A 59 -7.25 2.59 7.16
N LEU A 60 -6.46 1.53 7.44
CA LEU A 60 -5.74 0.81 6.40
C LEU A 60 -6.71 0.18 5.39
N ARG A 61 -7.80 -0.46 5.85
CA ARG A 61 -8.81 -1.07 4.98
C ARG A 61 -9.50 -0.02 4.11
N SER A 62 -9.93 1.10 4.69
CA SER A 62 -10.54 2.19 3.95
C SER A 62 -9.60 2.77 2.90
N LYS A 63 -8.30 2.92 3.20
CA LYS A 63 -7.32 3.36 2.20
C LYS A 63 -7.07 2.33 1.10
N MET A 64 -7.07 1.04 1.43
CA MET A 64 -6.98 -0.01 0.43
C MET A 64 -8.15 0.02 -0.56
N ASP A 65 -9.38 0.26 -0.10
CA ASP A 65 -10.57 0.43 -0.94
C ASP A 65 -10.53 1.73 -1.76
N GLU A 66 -10.21 2.86 -1.13
CA GLU A 66 -10.10 4.16 -1.80
C GLU A 66 -9.07 4.12 -2.94
N LEU A 67 -7.89 3.57 -2.68
CA LEU A 67 -6.83 3.43 -3.69
C LEU A 67 -7.17 2.36 -4.75
N ALA A 68 -8.07 1.42 -4.45
CA ALA A 68 -8.61 0.52 -5.46
C ALA A 68 -9.50 1.28 -6.44
N SER A 69 -10.39 2.14 -5.92
CA SER A 69 -11.24 3.01 -6.75
C SER A 69 -10.40 3.94 -7.61
N ILE A 70 -9.48 4.69 -6.99
CA ILE A 70 -8.63 5.65 -7.71
C ILE A 70 -7.81 4.96 -8.79
N ALA A 71 -7.25 3.78 -8.52
CA ALA A 71 -6.51 3.04 -9.53
C ALA A 71 -7.38 2.59 -10.71
N ARG A 72 -8.65 2.22 -10.46
CA ARG A 72 -9.60 1.87 -11.52
C ARG A 72 -9.98 3.10 -12.34
N GLU A 73 -10.14 4.25 -11.69
CA GLU A 73 -10.44 5.53 -12.35
C GLU A 73 -9.26 6.03 -13.19
N GLN A 74 -8.02 5.93 -12.69
CA GLN A 74 -6.82 6.30 -13.46
C GLN A 74 -6.64 5.45 -14.71
N ILE A 75 -6.97 4.15 -14.66
CA ILE A 75 -6.94 3.30 -15.86
C ILE A 75 -7.98 3.78 -16.87
N ARG A 76 -9.21 4.13 -16.43
CA ARG A 76 -10.26 4.66 -17.33
C ARG A 76 -9.96 6.04 -17.89
N ALA A 77 -9.29 6.91 -17.13
CA ALA A 77 -8.97 8.27 -17.53
C ALA A 77 -7.72 8.35 -18.43
N GLY A 78 -6.96 7.26 -18.55
CA GLY A 78 -5.77 7.16 -19.39
C GLY A 78 -6.00 6.51 -20.76
N GLU A 79 -7.25 6.22 -21.13
CA GLU A 79 -7.67 5.79 -22.49
C GLU A 79 -8.19 6.97 -23.33
#